data_AF-A0A1Q7CUN3-F1
#
_entry.id   AF-A0A1Q7CUN3-F1
#
_cell.length_a   1.000
_cell.length_b   1.000
_cell.length_c   1.000
_cell.angle_alpha   90.00
_cell.angle_beta   90.00
_cell.angle_gamma   90.00
#
_symmetry.space_group_name_H-M   'P 1'
#
loop_
_entity.id
_entity.type
_entity.pdbx_description
1 polymer ?
#
loop_
_entity_poly.entity_id
_entity_poly.type
_entity_poly.pdbx_seq_one_letter_code
_entity_poly.pdbx_strand_id
1 'polypeptide(L)'
;MMMRGKRHYAVAVRLPTTKEIVVDRGELKAPIYTNPIWKAPFVRGLALIGEQLHLGMKSLIWSANMNAGANNIEIGKKEITGSVAMAGVFALVLFIGLPLFLAGLAIQRSNSFAFVVVEGIIRVGLVLGYLAAISLLRDVRRVFQYHGAEHKTINSRAGCWPSH
;
A
#
# COMPACT_ATOMS: atom_id res chain seq x y z
N MET A 1 23.01 5.35 -24.86
CA MET A 1 21.57 5.67 -25.01
C MET A 1 20.82 4.36 -25.15
N MET A 2 19.75 4.17 -24.37
CA MET A 2 18.87 3.00 -24.49
C MET A 2 17.55 3.47 -25.10
N MET A 3 17.21 2.94 -26.29
CA MET A 3 15.89 3.10 -26.87
C MET A 3 15.14 1.78 -26.74
N ARG A 4 13.97 1.82 -26.11
CA ARG A 4 13.16 0.65 -25.83
C ARG A 4 11.85 0.72 -26.60
N GLY A 5 11.65 -0.24 -27.52
CA GLY A 5 10.37 -0.48 -28.18
C GLY A 5 9.52 -1.51 -27.43
N LYS A 6 8.27 -1.72 -27.87
CA LYS A 6 7.33 -2.67 -27.24
C LYS A 6 7.76 -4.15 -27.32
N ARG A 7 8.68 -4.51 -28.23
CA ARG A 7 9.15 -5.91 -28.43
C ARG A 7 10.67 -6.09 -28.51
N HIS A 8 11.46 -5.01 -28.62
CA HIS A 8 12.91 -5.08 -28.71
C HIS A 8 13.56 -3.97 -27.86
N TYR A 9 14.71 -4.27 -27.26
CA TYR A 9 15.57 -3.26 -26.66
C TYR A 9 16.86 -3.17 -27.46
N ALA A 10 17.32 -1.94 -27.71
CA ALA A 10 18.64 -1.67 -28.26
C ALA A 10 19.36 -0.75 -27.27
N VAL A 11 20.52 -1.20 -26.81
CA VAL A 11 21.38 -0.41 -25.93
C VAL A 11 22.67 -0.16 -26.68
N ALA A 12 22.96 1.13 -26.91
CA ALA A 12 24.26 1.56 -27.37
C ALA A 12 25.02 2.17 -26.19
N VAL A 13 26.13 1.55 -25.83
CA VAL A 13 27.07 2.09 -24.83
C VAL A 13 28.36 2.46 -25.53
N ARG A 14 28.85 3.67 -25.24
CA ARG A 14 30.13 4.14 -25.74
C ARG A 14 31.19 3.79 -24.71
N LEU A 15 32.14 2.93 -25.06
CA LEU A 15 33.22 2.55 -24.14
C LEU A 15 34.20 3.73 -23.99
N PRO A 16 34.58 4.10 -22.75
CA PRO A 16 35.35 5.31 -22.49
C PRO A 16 36.82 5.25 -22.97
N THR A 17 37.36 4.07 -23.28
CA THR A 17 38.79 3.92 -23.58
C THR A 17 39.15 4.09 -25.06
N THR A 18 38.25 3.76 -26.00
CA THR A 18 38.58 3.70 -27.45
C THR A 18 37.60 4.45 -28.37
N LYS A 19 36.62 5.19 -27.82
CA LYS A 19 35.62 5.99 -28.58
C LYS A 19 34.74 5.23 -29.59
N GLU A 20 34.83 3.91 -29.68
CA GLU A 20 34.01 3.07 -30.57
C GLU A 20 32.64 2.75 -29.94
N ILE A 21 31.61 2.60 -30.78
CA ILE A 21 30.22 2.39 -30.35
C ILE A 21 29.83 0.94 -30.66
N VAL A 22 29.72 0.12 -29.62
CA VAL A 22 29.25 -1.27 -29.73
C VAL A 22 27.75 -1.30 -29.42
N VAL A 23 27.00 -1.99 -30.27
CA VAL A 23 25.53 -2.10 -30.20
C VAL A 23 25.15 -3.55 -29.96
N ASP A 24 24.49 -3.83 -28.84
CA ASP A 24 23.97 -5.15 -28.52
C ASP A 24 22.44 -5.19 -28.70
N ARG A 25 21.94 -6.29 -29.28
CA ARG A 25 20.52 -6.49 -29.63
C ARG A 25 20.05 -7.84 -29.11
N GLY A 26 19.20 -7.82 -28.08
CA GLY A 26 18.57 -9.02 -27.52
C GLY A 26 17.04 -9.01 -27.63
N GLU A 27 16.45 -10.17 -27.94
CA GLU A 27 15.00 -10.37 -27.92
C GLU A 27 14.50 -10.71 -26.51
N LEU A 28 13.46 -10.01 -26.05
CA LEU A 28 12.85 -10.21 -24.74
C LEU A 28 11.91 -11.43 -24.76
N LYS A 29 12.45 -12.64 -24.62
CA LYS A 29 11.68 -13.86 -24.34
C LYS A 29 11.43 -14.02 -22.83
N ALA A 30 10.48 -13.27 -22.28
CA ALA A 30 9.98 -13.50 -20.92
C ALA A 30 8.46 -13.74 -20.94
N PRO A 31 7.94 -14.83 -20.36
CA PRO A 31 6.51 -15.17 -20.33
C PRO A 31 5.64 -14.17 -19.54
N ILE A 32 6.26 -13.23 -18.82
CA ILE A 32 5.62 -12.06 -18.20
C ILE A 32 5.07 -11.07 -19.25
N TYR A 33 5.57 -11.09 -20.49
CA TYR A 33 5.17 -10.12 -21.53
C TYR A 33 4.12 -10.64 -22.52
N THR A 34 3.79 -11.94 -22.50
CA THR A 34 2.91 -12.58 -23.49
C THR A 34 1.43 -12.44 -23.21
N ASN A 35 0.98 -12.37 -21.95
CA ASN A 35 -0.46 -12.32 -21.66
C ASN A 35 -1.00 -10.87 -21.56
N PRO A 36 -1.86 -10.43 -22.50
CA PRO A 36 -2.44 -9.08 -22.53
C PRO A 36 -3.34 -8.75 -21.33
N ILE A 37 -3.77 -9.78 -20.59
CA ILE A 37 -4.62 -9.66 -19.40
C ILE A 37 -3.89 -8.97 -18.24
N TRP A 38 -2.56 -9.14 -18.12
CA TRP A 38 -1.75 -8.52 -17.06
C TRP A 38 -1.36 -7.06 -17.34
N LYS A 39 -1.71 -6.53 -18.51
CA LYS A 39 -1.48 -5.12 -18.89
C LYS A 39 -2.73 -4.25 -18.71
N ALA A 40 -3.86 -4.81 -18.28
CA ALA A 40 -5.07 -4.06 -18.01
C ALA A 40 -4.87 -3.17 -16.77
N PRO A 41 -5.24 -1.87 -16.81
CA PRO A 41 -4.98 -0.92 -15.72
C PRO A 41 -5.63 -1.35 -14.39
N PHE A 42 -6.77 -2.03 -14.44
CA PHE A 42 -7.46 -2.55 -13.25
C PHE A 42 -6.76 -3.77 -12.62
N VAL A 43 -6.40 -4.76 -13.44
CA VAL A 43 -5.69 -5.98 -12.98
C VAL A 43 -4.31 -5.62 -12.44
N ARG A 44 -3.61 -4.70 -13.11
CA ARG A 44 -2.32 -4.17 -12.66
C ARG A 44 -2.44 -3.42 -11.34
N GLY A 45 -3.49 -2.62 -11.15
CA GLY A 45 -3.77 -1.92 -9.90
C GLY A 45 -4.01 -2.88 -8.73
N LEU A 46 -4.86 -3.90 -8.91
CA LEU A 46 -5.08 -4.94 -7.89
C LEU A 46 -3.79 -5.72 -7.57
N ALA A 47 -3.00 -6.07 -8.59
CA ALA A 47 -1.73 -6.75 -8.39
C ALA A 47 -0.75 -5.92 -7.54
N LEU A 48 -0.65 -4.61 -7.83
CA LEU A 48 0.15 -3.67 -7.04
C LEU A 48 -0.32 -3.57 -5.59
N ILE A 49 -1.64 -3.46 -5.36
CA ILE A 49 -2.20 -3.41 -4.00
C ILE A 49 -1.91 -4.70 -3.24
N GLY A 50 -2.08 -5.85 -3.89
CA GLY A 50 -1.77 -7.15 -3.29
C GLY A 50 -0.30 -7.30 -2.92
N GLU A 51 0.60 -6.83 -3.80
CA GLU A 51 2.04 -6.83 -3.54
C GLU A 51 2.41 -5.89 -2.38
N GLN A 52 1.85 -4.68 -2.34
CA GLN A 52 2.06 -3.73 -1.24
C GLN A 52 1.55 -4.27 0.10
N LEU A 53 0.36 -4.88 0.12
CA LEU A 53 -0.19 -5.50 1.32
C LEU A 53 0.69 -6.64 1.83
N HIS A 54 1.16 -7.51 0.92
CA HIS A 54 2.04 -8.62 1.26
C HIS A 54 3.36 -8.12 1.87
N LEU A 55 4.00 -7.14 1.23
CA LEU A 55 5.24 -6.53 1.71
C LEU A 55 5.03 -5.83 3.07
N GLY A 56 3.95 -5.07 3.22
CA GLY A 56 3.61 -4.38 4.48
C GLY A 56 3.37 -5.35 5.65
N MET A 57 2.65 -6.44 5.41
CA MET A 57 2.46 -7.49 6.43
C MET A 57 3.78 -8.16 6.80
N LYS A 58 4.64 -8.45 5.81
CA LYS A 58 5.98 -9.02 6.07
C LYS A 58 6.84 -8.07 6.90
N SER A 59 6.81 -6.76 6.63
CA SER A 59 7.59 -5.78 7.41
C SER A 59 7.07 -5.61 8.84
N LEU A 60 5.75 -5.67 9.05
CA LEU A 60 5.14 -5.62 10.39
C LEU A 60 5.56 -6.84 11.22
N ILE A 61 5.45 -8.04 10.64
CA ILE A 61 5.86 -9.29 11.29
C ILE A 61 7.36 -9.28 11.61
N TRP A 62 8.18 -8.81 10.68
CA TRP A 62 9.61 -8.69 10.90
C TRP A 62 9.96 -7.71 12.03
N SER A 63 9.29 -6.56 12.07
CA SER A 63 9.47 -5.56 13.15
C SER A 63 9.03 -6.11 14.51
N ALA A 64 7.93 -6.86 14.55
CA ALA A 64 7.46 -7.54 15.76
C ALA A 64 8.47 -8.57 16.26
N ASN A 65 9.01 -9.41 15.36
CA ASN A 65 10.03 -10.40 15.71
C ASN A 65 11.34 -9.77 16.18
N MET A 66 11.74 -8.63 15.61
CA MET A 66 12.94 -7.90 16.07
C MET A 66 12.75 -7.32 17.47
N ASN A 67 11.58 -6.74 17.74
CA ASN A 67 11.27 -6.24 19.07
C ASN A 67 11.16 -7.38 20.10
N ALA A 68 10.62 -8.53 19.70
CA ALA A 68 10.53 -9.69 20.56
C ALA A 68 11.90 -10.34 20.84
N GLY A 69 12.76 -10.43 19.82
CA GLY A 69 14.15 -10.87 19.97
C GLY A 69 14.98 -9.96 20.86
N ALA A 70 14.75 -8.64 20.83
CA ALA A 70 15.36 -7.69 21.77
C ALA A 70 14.92 -7.92 23.23
N ASN A 71 13.74 -8.52 23.45
CA ASN A 71 13.21 -8.87 24.77
C ASN A 71 13.40 -10.36 25.12
N ASN A 72 14.16 -11.11 24.32
CA ASN A 72 14.39 -12.56 24.47
C ASN A 72 13.09 -13.41 24.45
N ILE A 73 12.06 -12.92 23.77
CA ILE A 73 10.78 -13.60 23.56
C ILE A 73 10.77 -14.15 22.14
N GLU A 74 10.84 -15.48 21.99
CA GLU A 74 10.71 -16.13 20.68
C GLU A 74 9.24 -16.22 20.28
N ILE A 75 8.77 -15.32 19.40
CA ILE A 75 7.41 -15.42 18.88
C ILE A 75 7.35 -16.51 17.80
N GLY A 76 6.64 -17.59 18.09
CA GLY A 76 6.42 -18.68 17.15
C GLY A 76 5.50 -18.26 15.99
N LYS A 77 5.69 -18.84 14.80
CA LYS A 77 4.84 -18.58 13.62
C LYS A 77 3.33 -18.75 13.88
N LYS A 78 2.96 -19.63 14.82
CA LYS A 78 1.56 -19.87 15.23
C LYS A 78 0.97 -18.69 16.01
N GLU A 79 1.77 -18.04 16.86
CA GLU A 79 1.34 -16.89 17.64
C GLU A 79 1.17 -15.65 16.76
N ILE A 80 2.05 -15.47 15.78
CA ILE A 80 1.93 -14.40 14.78
C ILE A 80 0.64 -14.58 13.97
N THR A 81 0.39 -15.78 13.46
CA THR A 81 -0.85 -16.07 12.72
C THR A 81 -2.08 -15.91 13.62
N GLY A 82 -2.02 -16.36 14.88
CA GLY A 82 -3.11 -16.24 15.84
C GLY A 82 -3.44 -14.78 16.17
N SER A 83 -2.43 -13.94 16.41
CA SER A 83 -2.61 -12.52 16.68
C SER A 83 -3.12 -11.75 15.46
N VAL A 84 -2.62 -12.05 14.26
CA VAL A 84 -3.14 -11.47 13.01
C VAL A 84 -4.60 -11.89 12.77
N ALA A 85 -4.94 -13.16 12.99
CA ALA A 85 -6.32 -13.63 12.86
C ALA A 85 -7.25 -12.97 13.88
N MET A 86 -6.81 -12.84 15.14
CA MET A 86 -7.56 -12.15 16.19
C MET A 86 -7.78 -10.68 15.86
N ALA A 87 -6.75 -9.98 15.36
CA ALA A 87 -6.87 -8.59 14.90
C ALA A 87 -7.85 -8.47 13.73
N GLY A 88 -7.88 -9.45 12.81
CA GLY A 88 -8.86 -9.53 11.73
C GLY A 88 -10.30 -9.69 12.23
N VAL A 89 -10.53 -10.61 13.18
CA VAL A 89 -11.84 -10.79 13.82
C VAL A 89 -12.27 -9.51 14.54
N PHE A 90 -11.36 -8.89 15.30
CA PHE A 90 -11.62 -7.64 15.98
C PHE A 90 -12.01 -6.53 15.01
N ALA A 91 -11.32 -6.41 13.87
CA ALA A 91 -11.67 -5.45 12.83
C ALA A 91 -13.08 -5.69 12.27
N LEU A 92 -13.47 -6.95 12.00
CA LEU A 92 -14.81 -7.28 11.54
C LEU A 92 -15.88 -6.92 12.59
N VAL A 93 -15.63 -7.23 13.86
CA VAL A 93 -16.55 -6.87 14.95
C VAL A 93 -16.66 -5.35 15.07
N LEU A 94 -15.55 -4.63 15.01
CA LEU A 94 -15.54 -3.18 15.18
C LEU A 94 -16.21 -2.44 14.01
N PHE A 95 -15.93 -2.84 12.77
CA PHE A 95 -16.40 -2.11 11.58
C PHE A 95 -17.70 -2.62 10.97
N ILE A 96 -18.11 -3.85 11.28
CA ILE A 96 -19.38 -4.44 10.81
C ILE A 96 -20.33 -4.64 11.99
N GLY A 97 -19.86 -5.31 13.05
CA GLY A 97 -20.69 -5.62 14.21
C GLY A 97 -21.15 -4.39 14.99
N LEU A 98 -20.23 -3.49 15.33
CA LEU A 98 -20.51 -2.31 16.13
C LEU A 98 -21.53 -1.35 15.49
N PRO A 99 -21.41 -0.93 14.22
CA PRO A 99 -22.38 -0.02 13.62
C PRO A 99 -23.78 -0.66 13.51
N LEU A 100 -23.87 -1.95 13.22
CA LEU A 100 -25.16 -2.68 13.21
C LEU A 100 -25.80 -2.74 14.59
N PHE A 101 -24.99 -3.00 15.62
CA PHE A 101 -25.45 -3.05 17.01
C PHE A 101 -25.93 -1.67 17.48
N LEU A 102 -25.14 -0.62 17.24
CA LEU A 102 -25.48 0.76 17.61
C LEU A 102 -26.71 1.26 16.87
N ALA A 103 -26.85 0.96 15.57
CA ALA A 103 -28.05 1.30 14.81
C ALA A 103 -29.30 0.59 15.34
N GLY A 104 -29.18 -0.67 15.76
CA GLY A 104 -30.27 -1.45 16.36
C GLY A 104 -30.74 -0.92 17.72
N LEU A 105 -29.85 -0.29 18.49
CA LEU A 105 -30.23 0.40 19.73
C LEU A 105 -30.86 1.77 19.48
N ALA A 106 -30.43 2.47 18.43
CA ALA A 106 -30.86 3.83 18.13
C ALA A 106 -32.28 3.91 17.54
N ILE A 107 -32.67 2.94 16.69
CA ILE A 107 -33.97 2.95 16.00
C ILE A 107 -34.61 1.56 16.10
N GLN A 108 -35.87 1.50 16.55
CA GLN A 108 -36.66 0.28 16.46
C GLN A 108 -36.83 -0.14 14.99
N ARG A 109 -36.64 -1.43 14.72
CA ARG A 109 -36.53 -2.06 13.38
C ARG A 109 -37.72 -1.86 12.43
N SER A 110 -38.77 -1.13 12.85
CA SER A 110 -39.99 -0.89 12.08
C SER A 110 -39.79 0.04 10.88
N ASN A 111 -38.82 0.97 10.94
CA ASN A 111 -38.61 1.95 9.87
C ASN A 111 -37.29 1.66 9.12
N SER A 112 -37.35 0.76 8.13
CA SER A 112 -36.18 0.22 7.42
C SER A 112 -35.30 1.30 6.76
N PHE A 113 -35.90 2.40 6.27
CA PHE A 113 -35.15 3.50 5.68
C PHE A 113 -34.33 4.28 6.71
N ALA A 114 -34.95 4.67 7.83
CA ALA A 114 -34.28 5.41 8.90
C ALA A 114 -33.15 4.59 9.54
N PHE A 115 -33.36 3.28 9.68
CA PHE A 115 -32.33 2.36 10.17
C PHE A 115 -31.08 2.38 9.29
N VAL A 116 -31.23 2.26 7.96
CA VAL A 116 -30.09 2.25 7.02
C VAL A 116 -29.34 3.60 7.02
N VAL A 117 -30.07 4.72 7.09
CA VAL A 117 -29.44 6.05 7.15
C VAL A 117 -28.62 6.23 8.42
N VAL A 118 -29.18 5.86 9.58
CA VAL A 118 -28.47 5.99 10.87
C VAL A 118 -27.29 5.03 10.96
N GLU A 119 -27.45 3.79 10.50
CA GLU A 119 -26.35 2.83 10.41
C GLU A 119 -25.20 3.36 9.55
N GLY A 120 -25.53 3.96 8.39
CA GLY A 120 -24.55 4.61 7.52
C GLY A 120 -23.82 5.76 8.20
N ILE A 121 -24.53 6.65 8.90
CA ILE A 121 -23.93 7.77 9.65
C ILE A 121 -22.99 7.27 10.75
N ILE A 122 -23.43 6.28 11.54
CA ILE A 122 -22.61 5.67 12.59
C ILE A 122 -21.35 5.04 11.99
N ARG A 123 -21.49 4.32 10.87
CA ARG A 123 -20.36 3.69 10.19
C ARG A 123 -19.34 4.72 9.69
N VAL A 124 -19.79 5.80 9.05
CA VAL A 124 -18.90 6.89 8.59
C VAL A 124 -18.23 7.57 9.79
N GLY A 125 -18.98 7.89 10.83
CA GLY A 125 -18.46 8.49 12.06
C GLY A 125 -17.39 7.61 12.72
N LEU A 126 -17.60 6.30 12.77
CA LEU A 126 -16.65 5.33 13.31
C LEU A 126 -15.37 5.28 12.46
N VAL A 127 -15.48 5.23 11.12
CA VAL A 127 -14.31 5.25 10.22
C VAL A 127 -13.50 6.53 10.39
N LEU A 128 -14.15 7.70 10.42
CA LEU A 128 -13.47 8.97 10.62
C LEU A 128 -12.84 9.07 12.02
N GLY A 129 -13.54 8.60 13.05
CA GLY A 129 -13.03 8.54 14.42
C GLY A 129 -11.80 7.63 14.54
N TYR A 130 -11.84 6.46 13.90
CA TYR A 130 -10.70 5.54 13.83
C TYR A 130 -9.50 6.19 13.14
N LEU A 131 -9.70 6.82 11.99
CA LEU A 131 -8.64 7.54 11.27
C LEU A 131 -8.03 8.68 12.11
N ALA A 132 -8.87 9.43 12.82
CA ALA A 132 -8.41 10.48 13.72
C ALA A 132 -7.59 9.90 14.88
N ALA A 133 -8.04 8.79 15.48
CA ALA A 133 -7.32 8.15 16.58
C ALA A 133 -5.93 7.66 16.17
N ILE A 134 -5.80 6.98 15.01
CA ILE A 134 -4.50 6.52 14.52
C ILE A 134 -3.59 7.67 14.08
N SER A 135 -4.16 8.81 13.64
CA SER A 135 -3.38 10.00 13.25
C SER A 135 -2.63 10.64 14.42
N LEU A 136 -3.07 10.37 15.65
CA LEU A 136 -2.43 10.85 16.86
C LEU A 136 -1.16 10.06 17.22
N LEU A 137 -0.98 8.87 16.64
CA LEU A 137 0.21 8.06 16.85
C LEU A 137 1.43 8.70 16.18
N ARG A 138 2.52 8.83 16.95
CA ARG A 138 3.76 9.52 16.52
C ARG A 138 4.38 8.89 15.27
N ASP A 139 4.26 7.58 15.11
CA ASP A 139 4.79 6.85 13.94
C ASP A 139 4.06 7.21 12.65
N VAL A 140 2.73 7.33 12.72
CA VAL A 140 1.89 7.72 11.57
C VAL A 140 2.16 9.18 11.20
N ARG A 141 2.25 10.06 12.19
CA ARG A 141 2.61 11.48 11.97
C ARG A 141 3.98 11.64 11.30
N ARG A 142 4.96 10.80 11.67
CA ARG A 142 6.30 10.81 11.08
C ARG A 142 6.27 10.39 9.60
N VAL A 143 5.49 9.38 9.23
CA VAL A 143 5.32 8.98 7.81
C VAL A 143 4.69 10.11 6.99
N PHE A 144 3.67 10.78 7.51
CA PHE A 144 3.07 11.95 6.84
C PHE A 144 4.02 13.14 6.72
N GLN A 145 4.90 13.35 7.72
CA GLN A 145 5.95 14.36 7.65
C GLN A 145 6.98 14.04 6.57
N TYR A 146 7.37 12.78 6.40
CA TYR A 146 8.26 12.37 5.31
C TYR A 146 7.60 12.61 3.96
N HIS A 147 6.39 12.11 3.72
CA HIS A 147 5.65 12.36 2.47
C HIS A 147 5.48 13.86 2.17
N GLY A 148 5.15 14.69 3.19
CA GLY A 148 5.05 16.14 3.03
C GLY A 148 6.38 16.82 2.70
N ALA A 149 7.50 16.28 3.17
CA ALA A 149 8.84 16.77 2.85
C ALA A 149 9.27 16.38 1.42
N GLU A 150 8.91 15.20 0.92
CA GLU A 150 9.28 14.77 -0.45
C GLU A 150 8.56 15.62 -1.51
N HIS A 151 7.29 15.96 -1.28
CA HIS A 151 6.57 16.86 -2.18
C HIS A 151 7.11 18.31 -2.13
N LYS A 152 7.59 18.78 -0.97
CA LYS A 152 8.22 20.11 -0.86
C LYS A 152 9.60 20.18 -1.53
N THR A 153 10.40 19.11 -1.49
CA THR A 153 11.73 19.09 -2.14
C THR A 153 11.65 18.91 -3.65
N ILE A 154 10.61 18.26 -4.18
CA ILE A 154 10.38 18.19 -5.63
C ILE A 154 9.91 19.54 -6.18
N ASN A 155 9.05 20.27 -5.46
CA ASN A 155 8.57 21.58 -5.88
C ASN A 155 9.70 22.64 -5.92
N SER A 156 10.65 22.61 -4.98
CA SER A 156 11.79 23.53 -4.98
C SER A 156 12.80 23.24 -6.09
N ARG A 157 12.87 22.01 -6.60
CA ARG A 157 13.76 21.63 -7.72
C ARG A 157 13.13 21.92 -9.09
N ALA A 158 11.81 21.87 -9.22
CA ALA A 158 11.09 22.18 -10.46
C ALA A 158 11.01 23.69 -10.76
N GLY A 159 11.09 24.55 -9.73
CA GLY A 159 11.11 26.02 -9.89
C GLY A 159 12.46 26.62 -10.25
N CYS A 160 13.54 25.83 -10.29
CA CYS A 160 14.92 26.32 -10.48
C CYS A 160 15.56 25.83 -11.79
N TRP A 161 14.76 25.54 -12.83
CA TRP A 161 15.28 25.37 -14.18
C TRP A 161 14.98 26.62 -15.01
N PRO A 162 15.97 27.50 -15.27
CA PRO A 162 15.80 28.56 -16.24
C PRO A 162 15.67 27.89 -17.62
N SER A 163 14.53 28.08 -18.26
CA SER A 163 14.38 27.88 -19.69
C SER A 163 15.30 28.89 -20.40
N HIS A 164 16.41 28.39 -20.93
CA HIS A 164 17.14 29.05 -22.00
C HIS A 164 16.31 29.01 -23.29
#